data_AF-A0AAE1QXD7-F1
#
_entry.id   AF-A0AAE1QXD7-F1
#
_cell.length_a   1.000
_cell.length_b   1.000
_cell.length_c   1.000
_cell.angle_alpha   90.00
_cell.angle_beta   90.00
_cell.angle_gamma   90.00
#
_symmetry.space_group_name_H-M   'P 1'
#
loop_
_entity.id
_entity.type
_entity.pdbx_description
1 polymer ?
#
loop_
_entity_poly.entity_id
_entity_poly.type
_entity_poly.pdbx_seq_one_letter_code
_entity_poly.pdbx_strand_id
1 'polypeptide(L)' 'MCFWTQQISTCVPYHTWTIRIVVSAGMCALPTRDQLLMKLNVADDSAEREMRRYIDGSLPIIEYIDKLYISRNINLDW' A
#
# COMPACT_ATOMS: atom_id res chain seq x y z
N MET A 1 4.14 -11.13 -6.64
CA MET A 1 4.23 -10.06 -7.68
C MET A 1 3.57 -8.74 -7.25
N CYS A 2 2.43 -8.72 -6.54
CA CYS A 2 1.67 -7.48 -6.26
C CYS A 2 2.38 -6.40 -5.42
N PHE A 3 3.27 -6.75 -4.49
CA PHE A 3 3.89 -5.74 -3.63
C PHE A 3 4.88 -4.83 -4.38
N TRP A 4 5.66 -5.40 -5.31
CA TRP A 4 6.60 -4.62 -6.13
C TRP A 4 5.89 -3.58 -7.00
N THR A 5 4.75 -3.95 -7.60
CA THR A 5 3.98 -3.05 -8.47
C THR A 5 3.37 -1.89 -7.68
N GLN A 6 2.84 -2.15 -6.49
CA GLN A 6 2.30 -1.10 -5.62
C GLN A 6 3.40 -0.15 -5.14
N GLN A 7 4.54 -0.70 -4.71
CA GLN A 7 5.67 0.10 -4.22
C GLN A 7 6.19 1.09 -5.27
N ILE A 8 6.26 0.65 -6.53
CA ILE A 8 6.75 1.47 -7.66
C ILE A 8 5.81 2.63 -7.99
N SER A 9 4.50 2.41 -7.99
CA SER A 9 3.54 3.44 -8.38
C SER A 9 3.26 4.48 -7.29
N THR A 10 3.35 4.12 -6.01
CA THR A 10 2.98 5.04 -4.92
C THR A 10 4.16 5.59 -4.14
N CYS A 11 5.03 4.75 -3.60
CA CYS A 11 6.02 5.19 -2.61
C CYS A 11 7.37 5.56 -3.23
N VAL A 12 7.74 4.85 -4.31
CA VAL A 12 9.02 5.02 -4.99
C VAL A 12 9.29 6.50 -5.33
N PRO A 13 8.41 7.28 -5.98
CA PRO A 13 8.68 8.70 -6.31
C PRO A 13 9.17 9.55 -5.13
N TYR A 14 8.69 9.27 -3.92
CA TYR A 14 8.95 10.05 -2.69
C TYR A 14 10.12 9.51 -1.85
N HIS A 15 10.61 8.31 -2.15
CA HIS A 15 11.75 7.73 -1.44
C HIS A 15 13.07 8.26 -1.99
N THR A 16 14.02 8.62 -1.10
CA THR A 16 15.41 8.84 -1.48
C THR A 16 16.07 7.54 -1.95
N TRP A 17 17.20 7.65 -2.66
CA TRP A 17 17.92 6.49 -3.18
C TRP A 17 18.24 5.43 -2.10
N THR A 18 18.75 5.87 -0.94
CA THR A 18 19.06 4.97 0.18
C THR A 18 17.83 4.21 0.65
N ILE A 19 16.68 4.88 0.77
CA ILE A 19 15.43 4.23 1.20
C ILE A 19 14.95 3.22 0.15
N ARG A 20 15.06 3.51 -1.14
CA ARG A 20 14.69 2.55 -2.21
C ARG A 20 15.52 1.26 -2.13
N ILE A 21 16.80 1.37 -1.81
CA ILE A 21 17.68 0.21 -1.65
C ILE A 21 17.27 -0.62 -0.45
N VAL A 22 17.06 0.02 0.70
CA VAL A 22 16.68 -0.69 1.93
C VAL A 22 15.33 -1.38 1.77
N VAL A 23 14.33 -0.71 1.16
CA VAL A 23 13.04 -1.33 0.85
C VAL A 23 13.22 -2.52 -0.09
N SER A 24 14.00 -2.37 -1.16
CA SER A 24 14.27 -3.45 -2.12
C SER A 24 14.97 -4.65 -1.49
N ALA A 25 15.90 -4.44 -0.56
CA ALA A 25 16.54 -5.52 0.19
C ALA A 25 15.55 -6.20 1.15
N GLY A 26 14.68 -5.43 1.80
CA GLY A 26 13.63 -5.93 2.68
C GLY A 26 12.60 -6.82 1.97
N MET A 27 12.44 -6.68 0.65
CA MET A 27 11.56 -7.52 -0.15
C MET A 27 11.89 -9.01 -0.08
N CYS A 28 13.17 -9.35 0.11
CA CYS A 28 13.62 -10.74 0.29
C CYS A 28 13.13 -11.37 1.59
N ALA A 29 12.63 -10.57 2.54
CA ALA A 29 12.09 -11.01 3.83
C ALA A 29 10.56 -11.00 3.87
N LEU A 30 9.87 -10.77 2.75
CA LEU A 30 8.42 -10.80 2.72
C LEU A 30 7.87 -12.20 3.04
N PRO A 31 6.76 -12.29 3.78
CA PRO A 31 6.09 -13.56 4.03
C PRO A 31 5.52 -14.14 2.73
N THR A 32 5.35 -15.46 2.68
CA THR A 32 4.50 -16.08 1.67
C THR A 32 3.05 -15.66 1.86
N ARG A 33 2.20 -15.90 0.86
CA ARG A 33 0.75 -15.62 0.95
C ARG A 33 0.13 -16.28 2.18
N ASP A 34 0.40 -17.56 2.41
CA ASP A 34 -0.21 -18.32 3.51
C ASP A 34 0.27 -17.83 4.88
N GLN A 35 1.56 -17.49 4.99
CA GLN A 35 2.11 -16.87 6.20
C GLN A 35 1.49 -15.50 6.47
N LEU A 36 1.21 -14.71 5.42
CA LEU A 36 0.51 -13.44 5.56
C LEU A 36 -0.92 -13.63 6.03
N LEU A 37 -1.68 -14.53 5.41
CA LEU A 37 -3.08 -14.81 5.81
C LEU A 37 -3.17 -15.34 7.23
N MET A 38 -2.25 -16.23 7.63
CA MET A 38 -2.12 -16.70 9.01
C MET A 38 -1.86 -15.54 9.98
N LYS A 39 -0.94 -14.62 9.64
CA LYS A 39 -0.65 -13.44 10.47
C LYS A 39 -1.83 -12.47 10.56
N LEU A 40 -2.64 -12.36 9.51
CA LEU A 40 -3.84 -11.53 9.48
C LEU A 40 -5.05 -12.19 10.16
N ASN A 41 -4.95 -13.48 10.50
CA ASN A 41 -6.04 -14.28 11.04
C ASN A 41 -7.30 -14.25 10.15
N VAL A 42 -7.10 -14.31 8.82
CA VAL A 42 -8.18 -14.33 7.82
C VAL A 42 -8.15 -15.67 7.10
N ALA A 43 -9.32 -16.30 6.97
CA ALA A 43 -9.47 -17.53 6.21
C ALA A 43 -9.34 -17.25 4.70
N ASP A 44 -8.74 -18.18 3.95
CA ASP A 44 -8.43 -18.00 2.53
C ASP A 44 -9.67 -17.62 1.70
N ASP A 45 -10.80 -18.29 1.96
CA ASP A 45 -12.10 -18.06 1.32
C ASP A 45 -12.71 -16.68 1.61
N SER A 46 -12.37 -16.07 2.75
CA SER A 46 -12.82 -14.74 3.16
C SER A 46 -11.85 -13.62 2.79
N ALA A 47 -10.58 -13.95 2.52
CA ALA A 47 -9.51 -12.97 2.37
C ALA A 47 -9.77 -11.98 1.23
N GLU A 48 -10.17 -12.48 0.06
CA GLU A 48 -10.46 -11.61 -1.09
C GLU A 48 -11.61 -10.65 -0.77
N ARG A 49 -12.69 -11.16 -0.17
CA ARG A 49 -13.88 -10.35 0.17
C ARG A 49 -13.52 -9.23 1.13
N GLU A 50 -12.80 -9.51 2.21
CA GLU A 50 -12.44 -8.49 3.19
C GLU A 50 -11.44 -7.48 2.62
N MET A 51 -10.48 -7.91 1.78
CA MET A 51 -9.57 -6.99 1.08
C MET A 51 -10.32 -6.05 0.12
N ARG A 52 -11.31 -6.55 -0.62
CA ARG A 52 -12.16 -5.71 -1.49
C ARG A 52 -12.95 -4.68 -0.69
N ARG A 53 -13.55 -5.09 0.43
CA ARG A 53 -14.28 -4.16 1.32
C ARG A 53 -13.37 -3.05 1.85
N TYR A 54 -12.11 -3.36 2.16
CA TYR A 54 -11.13 -2.36 2.54
C TYR A 54 -10.83 -1.38 1.39
N ILE A 55 -10.61 -1.90 0.18
CA ILE A 55 -10.37 -1.05 -1.01
C ILE A 55 -11.57 -0.12 -1.26
N ASP A 56 -12.78 -0.68 -1.30
CA ASP A 56 -14.01 0.08 -1.56
C ASP A 56 -14.27 1.13 -0.46
N GLY A 57 -13.98 0.79 0.80
CA GLY A 57 -14.16 1.71 1.93
C GLY A 57 -13.07 2.79 2.03
N SER A 58 -11.84 2.49 1.62
CA SER A 58 -10.70 3.42 1.73
C SER A 58 -10.63 4.40 0.57
N LEU A 59 -11.05 4.00 -0.64
CA LEU A 59 -11.01 4.84 -1.83
C LEU A 59 -11.66 6.23 -1.64
N PRO A 60 -12.91 6.37 -1.13
CA PRO A 60 -13.52 7.69 -0.95
C PRO A 60 -12.78 8.55 0.10
N ILE A 61 -12.12 7.91 1.08
CA ILE A 61 -11.34 8.61 2.10
C ILE A 61 -10.04 9.14 1.50
N ILE A 62 -9.34 8.34 0.70
CA ILE A 62 -8.13 8.75 -0.02
C ILE A 62 -8.44 9.94 -0.92
N GLU A 63 -9.52 9.87 -1.70
CA GLU A 63 -9.95 10.99 -2.56
C GLU A 63 -10.30 12.25 -1.76
N TYR A 64 -10.93 12.08 -0.58
CA TYR A 64 -11.25 13.21 0.28
C TYR A 64 -9.99 13.91 0.78
N ILE A 65 -8.99 13.15 1.24
CA ILE A 65 -7.71 13.69 1.71
C ILE A 65 -6.98 14.42 0.57
N ASP A 66 -6.93 13.83 -0.63
CA ASP A 66 -6.32 14.44 -1.81
C ASP A 66 -6.95 15.80 -2.12
N LYS A 67 -8.29 15.84 -2.24
CA LYS A 67 -9.06 17.08 -2.45
C LYS A 67 -8.85 18.09 -1.31
N LEU A 68 -8.73 17.63 -0.07
CA LEU A 68 -8.55 18.48 1.12
C LEU A 68 -7.23 19.26 1.06
N TYR A 69 -6.14 18.61 0.66
CA TYR A 69 -4.81 19.24 0.53
C TYR A 69 -4.76 20.19 -0.67
N ILE A 70 -5.26 19.75 -1.83
CA ILE A 70 -5.36 20.58 -3.04
C ILE A 70 -6.18 21.85 -2.77
N SER A 71 -7.31 21.74 -2.06
CA SER A 71 -8.17 22.89 -1.72
C SER A 71 -7.49 23.93 -0.82
N ARG A 72 -6.45 23.53 -0.08
CA ARG A 72 -5.62 24.41 0.76
C ARG A 72 -4.36 24.89 0.05
N ASN A 73 -4.23 24.61 -1.25
CA ASN A 73 -3.05 24.93 -2.04
C ASN A 73 -1.77 24.28 -1.47
N ILE A 74 -1.89 23.08 -0.90
CA ILE A 74 -0.77 22.27 -0.41
C ILE A 74 -0.50 21.19 -1.45
N ASN A 75 0.71 21.19 -2.01
CA ASN A 75 1.16 20.14 -2.93
C ASN A 75 1.38 18.82 -2.16
N LEU A 76 1.21 17.69 -2.84
CA LEU A 76 1.39 16.33 -2.31
C LEU A 76 2.65 15.66 -2.89
N ASP A 77 3.62 16.47 -3.34
CA ASP A 77 4.88 16.01 -3.91
C ASP A 77 6.05 15.98 -2.92
N TRP A 78 5.77 16.16 -1.63
CA TRP A 78 6.75 16.19 -0.54
C TRP A 78 7.20 14.81 -0.06
#